data_AF-A0A7C5GQY6-F1
#
_entry.id   AF-A0A7C5GQY6-F1
#
_cell.length_a   1.000
_cell.length_b   1.000
_cell.length_c   1.000
_cell.angle_alpha   90.00
_cell.angle_beta   90.00
_cell.angle_gamma   90.00
#
_symmetry.space_group_name_H-M   'P 1'
#
loop_
_entity.id
_entity.type
_entity.pdbx_description
1 polymer ?
#
loop_
_entity_poly.entity_id
_entity_poly.type
_entity_poly.pdbx_seq_one_letter_code
_entity_poly.pdbx_strand_id
1 'polypeptide(L)'
;VISLFNAFTGLAVGFEGFVLEIPAMMIAGIVVGSAGLLLTQLMAKAMNRPISNVLFSNFGDSSGEGEAVEGTMKEIEASDAAIQMAFASKVIIIPGYGMAVAQAQHKIWDMVKLLQERDVEVKFAIHPVAGRMPGHMNVLLAEAGVPYDIIYDLDEINDEFATTDVALVIGANDVVNPAARTDKSSPIYGMPILNADYADNVIVMKRGKGTGFSGIQNHLFFGDNTRMLYGDAQSSASALVSTMKEL
;
A
#
# COMPACT_ATOMS: atom_id res chain seq x y z
N VAL A 1 3.20 17.32 -0.66
CA VAL A 1 4.36 18.25 -0.62
C VAL A 1 5.31 18.03 -1.78
N ILE A 2 5.93 16.84 -1.94
CA ILE A 2 6.88 16.54 -3.04
C ILE A 2 6.31 16.88 -4.42
N SER A 3 5.15 16.32 -4.77
CA SER A 3 4.51 16.58 -6.08
C SER A 3 4.14 18.05 -6.31
N LEU A 4 3.78 18.77 -5.25
CA LEU A 4 3.42 20.19 -5.35
C LEU A 4 4.65 21.06 -5.62
N PHE A 5 5.77 20.81 -4.92
CA PHE A 5 7.01 21.53 -5.20
C PHE A 5 7.57 21.17 -6.56
N ASN A 6 7.39 19.93 -7.05
CA ASN A 6 7.72 19.56 -8.42
C ASN A 6 6.90 20.36 -9.46
N ALA A 7 5.63 20.64 -9.17
CA ALA A 7 4.84 21.55 -9.99
C ALA A 7 5.38 22.98 -9.96
N PHE A 8 5.72 23.49 -8.76
CA PHE A 8 6.23 24.85 -8.61
C PHE A 8 7.60 25.06 -9.26
N THR A 9 8.50 24.07 -9.22
CA THR A 9 9.76 24.15 -9.96
C THR A 9 9.53 24.21 -11.46
N GLY A 10 8.60 23.42 -11.99
CA GLY A 10 8.19 23.51 -13.40
C GLY A 10 7.64 24.90 -13.77
N LEU A 11 6.69 25.41 -12.99
CA LEU A 11 6.12 26.74 -13.22
C LEU A 11 7.17 27.86 -13.13
N ALA A 12 8.08 27.78 -12.16
CA ALA A 12 9.17 28.75 -12.01
C ALA A 12 10.07 28.78 -13.25
N VAL A 13 10.50 27.61 -13.76
CA VAL A 13 11.28 27.49 -15.01
C VAL A 13 10.48 28.01 -16.21
N GLY A 14 9.18 27.75 -16.25
CA GLY A 14 8.30 28.26 -17.31
C GLY A 14 8.25 29.78 -17.32
N PHE A 15 8.08 30.41 -16.15
CA PHE A 15 8.07 31.87 -16.01
C PHE A 15 9.45 32.49 -16.27
N GLU A 16 10.53 31.85 -15.84
CA GLU A 16 11.90 32.26 -16.20
C GLU A 16 12.11 32.22 -17.72
N GLY A 17 11.57 31.20 -18.39
CA GLY A 17 11.55 31.12 -19.86
C GLY A 17 10.88 32.32 -20.53
N PHE A 18 9.81 32.86 -19.94
CA PHE A 18 9.17 34.09 -20.42
C PHE A 18 10.05 35.33 -20.23
N VAL A 19 10.77 35.42 -19.11
CA VAL A 19 11.67 36.55 -18.82
C VAL A 19 12.90 36.56 -19.74
N LEU A 20 13.46 35.38 -20.01
CA LEU A 20 14.64 35.20 -20.85
C LEU A 20 14.32 35.06 -22.34
N GLU A 21 13.04 35.03 -22.71
CA GLU A 21 12.56 34.78 -24.07
C GLU A 21 13.09 33.47 -24.68
N ILE A 22 13.20 32.41 -23.87
CA ILE A 22 13.67 31.08 -24.30
C ILE A 22 12.47 30.13 -24.44
N PRO A 23 12.00 29.83 -25.68
CA PRO A 23 10.78 29.01 -25.88
C PRO A 23 10.88 27.61 -25.29
N ALA A 24 12.08 27.01 -25.30
CA ALA A 24 12.29 25.68 -24.73
C ALA A 24 12.00 25.63 -23.22
N MET A 25 12.40 26.66 -22.46
CA MET A 25 12.13 26.74 -21.02
C MET A 25 10.64 26.99 -20.75
N MET A 26 9.99 27.82 -21.56
CA MET A 26 8.54 28.03 -21.47
C MET A 26 7.78 26.71 -21.62
N ILE A 27 8.08 25.96 -22.68
CA ILE A 27 7.40 24.69 -22.98
C ILE A 27 7.70 23.66 -21.90
N ALA A 28 8.99 23.42 -21.59
CA ALA A 28 9.38 22.41 -20.61
C ALA A 28 8.84 22.72 -19.21
N GLY A 29 8.91 23.99 -18.78
CA GLY A 29 8.43 24.41 -17.47
C GLY A 29 6.92 24.25 -17.30
N ILE A 30 6.12 24.68 -18.29
CA ILE A 30 4.65 24.53 -18.24
C ILE A 30 4.23 23.05 -18.27
N VAL A 31 4.92 22.21 -19.06
CA VAL A 31 4.65 20.76 -19.09
C VAL A 31 4.94 20.13 -17.73
N VAL A 32 6.10 20.41 -17.11
CA VAL A 32 6.43 19.90 -15.78
C VAL A 32 5.46 20.42 -14.72
N GLY A 33 5.12 21.70 -14.79
CA GLY A 33 4.19 22.34 -13.85
C GLY A 33 2.80 21.72 -13.90
N SER A 34 2.23 21.55 -15.09
CA SER A 34 0.91 20.93 -15.28
C SER A 34 0.89 19.45 -14.85
N ALA A 35 1.90 18.67 -15.21
CA ALA A 35 2.02 17.27 -14.80
C ALA A 35 2.12 17.12 -13.28
N GLY A 36 2.93 17.95 -12.61
CA GLY A 36 3.06 17.94 -11.15
C GLY A 36 1.76 18.34 -10.42
N LEU A 37 0.98 19.27 -10.98
CA LEU A 37 -0.30 19.68 -10.41
C LEU A 37 -1.35 18.57 -10.55
N LEU A 38 -1.43 17.94 -11.73
CA LEU A 38 -2.32 16.81 -11.95
C LEU A 38 -1.98 15.64 -11.02
N LEU A 39 -0.70 15.30 -10.87
CA LEU A 39 -0.26 14.27 -9.93
C LEU A 39 -0.64 14.61 -8.49
N THR A 40 -0.51 15.88 -8.09
CA THR A 40 -0.93 16.34 -6.76
C THR A 40 -2.44 16.17 -6.56
N GLN A 41 -3.24 16.47 -7.58
CA GLN A 41 -4.70 16.26 -7.55
C GLN A 41 -5.08 14.79 -7.45
N LEU A 42 -4.42 13.91 -8.23
CA LEU A 42 -4.67 12.47 -8.18
C LEU A 42 -4.31 11.88 -6.82
N MET A 43 -3.19 12.27 -6.23
CA MET A 43 -2.82 11.85 -4.87
C MET A 43 -3.84 12.32 -3.83
N ALA A 44 -4.27 13.58 -3.88
CA ALA A 44 -5.25 14.13 -2.95
C ALA A 44 -6.60 13.41 -3.05
N LYS A 45 -7.05 13.13 -4.28
CA LYS A 45 -8.25 12.34 -4.56
C LYS A 45 -8.13 10.91 -4.02
N ALA A 46 -6.99 10.25 -4.22
CA ALA A 46 -6.75 8.90 -3.71
C ALA A 46 -6.72 8.82 -2.17
N MET A 47 -6.38 9.91 -1.49
CA MET A 47 -6.46 10.01 -0.02
C MET A 47 -7.85 10.41 0.49
N ASN A 48 -8.81 10.68 -0.40
CA ASN A 48 -10.09 11.32 -0.09
C ASN A 48 -9.94 12.61 0.75
N ARG A 49 -8.92 13.44 0.47
CA ARG A 49 -8.67 14.70 1.17
C ARG A 49 -8.51 15.85 0.17
N PRO A 50 -9.21 16.99 0.34
CA PRO A 50 -9.00 18.14 -0.53
C PRO A 50 -7.59 18.71 -0.34
N ILE A 51 -7.01 19.28 -1.41
CA ILE A 51 -5.64 19.82 -1.41
C ILE A 51 -5.45 20.88 -0.33
N SER A 52 -6.47 21.73 -0.07
CA SER A 52 -6.45 22.71 1.01
C SER A 52 -6.18 22.03 2.36
N ASN A 53 -6.87 20.93 2.65
CA ASN A 53 -6.66 20.20 3.89
C ASN A 53 -5.26 19.59 3.91
N VAL A 54 -4.77 19.01 2.82
CA VAL A 54 -3.41 18.42 2.81
C VAL A 54 -2.32 19.48 3.07
N LEU A 55 -2.49 20.71 2.60
CA LEU A 55 -1.51 21.79 2.77
C LEU A 55 -1.65 22.56 4.09
N PHE A 56 -2.86 22.64 4.62
CA PHE A 56 -3.18 23.46 5.80
C PHE A 56 -3.70 22.63 7.00
N SER A 57 -3.60 21.28 6.96
CA SER A 57 -4.06 20.35 8.01
C SER A 57 -3.43 20.59 9.38
N ASN A 58 -2.34 21.36 9.49
CA ASN A 58 -1.74 21.73 10.77
C ASN A 58 -2.35 23.01 11.39
N PHE A 59 -3.41 23.58 10.80
CA PHE A 59 -4.05 24.82 11.26
C PHE A 59 -5.37 24.63 12.04
N GLY A 60 -5.60 23.43 12.58
CA GLY A 60 -6.78 23.11 13.37
C GLY A 60 -6.93 21.60 13.51
N ASP A 61 -6.25 21.05 14.51
CA ASP A 61 -6.25 19.61 14.77
C ASP A 61 -7.65 19.16 15.22
N SER A 62 -8.22 18.21 14.51
CA SER A 62 -9.26 17.33 15.05
C SER A 62 -8.75 15.92 14.84
N SER A 63 -7.89 15.50 15.76
CA SER A 63 -7.60 14.10 16.04
C SER A 63 -8.93 13.42 16.37
N GLY A 64 -9.59 12.86 15.36
CA GLY A 64 -10.71 11.96 15.58
C GLY A 64 -10.20 10.79 16.42
N GLU A 65 -10.72 10.65 17.63
CA GLU A 65 -10.63 9.41 18.40
C GLU A 65 -11.39 8.36 17.60
N GLY A 66 -10.67 7.51 16.85
CA GLY A 66 -11.27 6.34 16.23
C GLY A 66 -11.87 5.44 17.31
N GLU A 67 -13.00 4.80 17.02
CA GLU A 67 -13.66 3.89 17.94
C GLU A 67 -12.68 2.86 18.52
N ALA A 68 -12.84 2.55 19.81
CA ALA A 68 -12.05 1.51 20.47
C ALA A 68 -12.36 0.17 19.80
N VAL A 69 -11.34 -0.47 19.23
CA VAL A 69 -11.52 -1.73 18.51
C VAL A 69 -11.71 -2.88 19.50
N GLU A 70 -12.85 -3.56 19.42
CA GLU A 70 -13.10 -4.79 20.16
C GLU A 70 -12.49 -5.99 19.43
N GLY A 71 -11.77 -6.85 20.16
CA GLY A 71 -11.23 -8.10 19.65
C GLY A 71 -9.81 -8.40 20.15
N THR A 72 -9.31 -9.57 19.79
CA THR A 72 -7.92 -9.98 20.08
C THR A 72 -7.17 -10.25 18.78
N MET A 73 -5.96 -9.68 18.67
CA MET A 73 -5.05 -10.00 17.58
C MET A 73 -4.59 -11.46 17.71
N LYS A 74 -4.85 -12.27 16.68
CA LYS A 74 -4.50 -13.69 16.64
C LYS A 74 -3.16 -13.85 15.95
N GLU A 75 -2.14 -14.35 16.64
CA GLU A 75 -0.78 -14.51 16.11
C GLU A 75 -0.67 -15.80 15.29
N ILE A 76 0.21 -15.82 14.29
CA ILE A 76 0.54 -17.01 13.49
C ILE A 76 2.05 -17.08 13.29
N GLU A 77 2.58 -18.30 13.31
CA GLU A 77 3.98 -18.57 13.01
C GLU A 77 4.24 -18.57 11.49
N ALA A 78 5.47 -18.28 11.09
CA ALA A 78 5.84 -18.25 9.67
C ALA A 78 5.61 -19.61 9.00
N SER A 79 5.80 -20.72 9.72
CA SER A 79 5.58 -22.06 9.18
C SER A 79 4.13 -22.31 8.79
N ASP A 80 3.20 -21.92 9.66
CA ASP A 80 1.76 -22.12 9.43
C ASP A 80 1.24 -21.20 8.33
N ALA A 81 1.73 -19.96 8.29
CA ALA A 81 1.44 -19.02 7.21
C ALA A 81 1.95 -19.53 5.85
N ALA A 82 3.15 -20.14 5.81
CA ALA A 82 3.70 -20.74 4.61
C ALA A 82 2.85 -21.93 4.12
N ILE A 83 2.44 -22.81 5.03
CA ILE A 83 1.55 -23.95 4.73
C ILE A 83 0.23 -23.45 4.17
N GLN A 84 -0.39 -22.47 4.83
CA GLN A 84 -1.67 -21.92 4.42
C GLN A 84 -1.63 -21.33 3.00
N MET A 85 -0.55 -20.61 2.66
CA MET A 85 -0.37 -20.08 1.30
C MET A 85 0.02 -21.15 0.28
N ALA A 86 0.79 -22.17 0.66
CA ALA A 86 1.23 -23.23 -0.25
C ALA A 86 0.07 -24.13 -0.72
N PHE A 87 -1.00 -24.24 0.07
CA PHE A 87 -2.21 -24.99 -0.28
C PHE A 87 -3.40 -24.09 -0.70
N ALA A 88 -3.18 -22.78 -0.82
CA ALA A 88 -4.17 -21.86 -1.36
C ALA A 88 -4.26 -22.04 -2.89
N SER A 89 -5.43 -21.79 -3.47
CA SER A 89 -5.58 -21.67 -4.92
C SER A 89 -5.23 -20.26 -5.40
N LYS A 90 -5.56 -19.24 -4.59
CA LYS A 90 -5.37 -17.83 -4.92
C LYS A 90 -4.83 -17.02 -3.74
N VAL A 91 -3.75 -16.28 -4.00
CA VAL A 91 -3.08 -15.41 -3.02
C VAL A 91 -2.96 -13.99 -3.57
N ILE A 92 -3.51 -13.00 -2.85
CA ILE A 92 -3.32 -11.59 -3.18
C ILE A 92 -2.35 -10.95 -2.20
N ILE A 93 -1.27 -10.38 -2.71
CA ILE A 93 -0.24 -9.71 -1.92
C ILE A 93 -0.49 -8.20 -1.95
N ILE A 94 -0.56 -7.59 -0.76
CA ILE A 94 -0.75 -6.15 -0.57
C ILE A 94 0.53 -5.54 0.00
N PRO A 95 1.44 -5.02 -0.84
CA PRO A 95 2.66 -4.39 -0.38
C PRO A 95 2.40 -2.99 0.18
N GLY A 96 3.04 -2.70 1.31
CA GLY A 96 3.01 -1.39 1.95
C GLY A 96 4.40 -0.84 2.24
N TYR A 97 4.45 0.31 2.90
CA TYR A 97 5.72 0.99 3.20
C TYR A 97 6.68 0.13 4.05
N GLY A 98 6.15 -0.74 4.93
CA GLY A 98 7.00 -1.63 5.73
C GLY A 98 7.84 -2.61 4.89
N MET A 99 7.35 -3.02 3.72
CA MET A 99 8.13 -3.85 2.77
C MET A 99 9.35 -3.09 2.25
N ALA A 100 9.16 -1.80 1.89
CA ALA A 100 10.23 -0.94 1.41
C ALA A 100 11.27 -0.64 2.50
N VAL A 101 10.84 -0.38 3.74
CA VAL A 101 11.75 -0.12 4.86
C VAL A 101 12.64 -1.33 5.14
N ALA A 102 12.09 -2.54 5.04
CA ALA A 102 12.83 -3.78 5.26
C ALA A 102 13.62 -4.27 4.02
N GLN A 103 13.50 -3.61 2.86
CA GLN A 103 14.07 -4.08 1.60
C GLN A 103 13.69 -5.54 1.28
N ALA A 104 12.43 -5.88 1.52
CA ALA A 104 11.92 -7.25 1.42
C ALA A 104 11.47 -7.65 0.01
N GLN A 105 11.42 -6.72 -0.96
CA GLN A 105 10.85 -6.93 -2.30
C GLN A 105 11.42 -8.16 -3.04
N HIS A 106 12.73 -8.38 -2.97
CA HIS A 106 13.36 -9.55 -3.60
C HIS A 106 12.95 -10.86 -2.95
N LYS A 107 12.82 -10.89 -1.62
CA LYS A 107 12.41 -12.09 -0.89
C LYS A 107 10.94 -12.42 -1.08
N ILE A 108 10.10 -11.40 -1.19
CA ILE A 108 8.70 -11.58 -1.56
C ILE A 108 8.61 -12.13 -2.98
N TRP A 109 9.41 -11.65 -3.93
CA TRP A 109 9.42 -12.21 -5.27
C TRP A 109 9.90 -13.67 -5.32
N ASP A 110 10.94 -14.03 -4.55
CA ASP A 110 11.36 -15.42 -4.39
C ASP A 110 10.22 -16.31 -3.87
N MET A 111 9.44 -15.82 -2.91
CA MET A 111 8.26 -16.51 -2.37
C MET A 111 7.16 -16.66 -3.42
N VAL A 112 6.86 -15.61 -4.19
CA VAL A 112 5.85 -15.66 -5.25
C VAL A 112 6.19 -16.72 -6.30
N LYS A 113 7.46 -16.82 -6.71
CA LYS A 113 7.89 -17.87 -7.65
C LYS A 113 7.62 -19.27 -7.12
N LEU A 114 7.91 -19.53 -5.84
CA LEU A 114 7.65 -20.83 -5.23
C LEU A 114 6.17 -21.18 -5.13
N LEU A 115 5.31 -20.17 -4.96
CA LEU A 115 3.87 -20.33 -5.00
C LEU A 115 3.37 -20.61 -6.42
N GLN A 116 3.88 -19.87 -7.41
CA GLN A 116 3.55 -20.09 -8.82
C GLN A 116 4.02 -21.46 -9.33
N GLU A 117 5.17 -21.96 -8.87
CA GLU A 117 5.65 -23.33 -9.13
C GLU A 117 4.71 -24.41 -8.58
N ARG A 118 3.82 -24.06 -7.64
CA ARG A 118 2.79 -24.92 -7.05
C ARG A 118 1.40 -24.67 -7.63
N ASP A 119 1.32 -24.01 -8.78
CA ASP A 119 0.06 -23.66 -9.47
C ASP A 119 -0.86 -22.72 -8.66
N VAL A 120 -0.32 -21.97 -7.70
CA VAL A 120 -1.06 -20.94 -6.95
C VAL A 120 -1.15 -19.66 -7.78
N GLU A 121 -2.36 -19.13 -7.97
CA GLU A 121 -2.57 -17.84 -8.62
C GLU A 121 -2.15 -16.71 -7.67
N VAL A 122 -1.05 -16.00 -7.99
CA VAL A 122 -0.54 -14.90 -7.18
C VAL A 122 -0.68 -13.57 -7.91
N LYS A 123 -1.31 -12.59 -7.25
CA LYS A 123 -1.46 -11.21 -7.75
C LYS A 123 -0.98 -10.19 -6.71
N PHE A 124 -0.43 -9.08 -7.17
CA PHE A 124 -0.11 -7.91 -6.35
C PHE A 124 -1.20 -6.86 -6.47
N ALA A 125 -1.74 -6.42 -5.34
CA ALA A 125 -2.73 -5.36 -5.26
C ALA A 125 -2.07 -4.06 -4.76
N ILE A 126 -1.97 -3.06 -5.63
CA ILE A 126 -1.29 -1.80 -5.31
C ILE A 126 -2.30 -0.71 -4.98
N HIS A 127 -2.19 -0.18 -3.76
CA HIS A 127 -2.92 1.01 -3.40
C HIS A 127 -2.23 2.26 -3.99
N PRO A 128 -2.93 3.23 -4.60
CA PRO A 128 -2.31 4.40 -5.24
C PRO A 128 -1.41 5.24 -4.32
N VAL A 129 -1.72 5.24 -3.02
CA VAL A 129 -0.94 5.93 -1.97
C VAL A 129 -0.11 4.99 -1.08
N ALA A 130 0.11 3.74 -1.50
CA ALA A 130 1.03 2.84 -0.81
C ALA A 130 2.46 3.40 -0.86
N GLY A 131 3.09 3.53 0.32
CA GLY A 131 4.48 3.97 0.45
C GLY A 131 4.64 5.43 0.89
N ARG A 132 5.51 6.14 0.17
CA ARG A 132 5.94 7.53 0.46
C ARG A 132 6.11 8.40 -0.78
N MET A 133 5.99 7.82 -1.96
CA MET A 133 6.02 8.50 -3.25
C MET A 133 4.97 7.87 -4.17
N PRO A 134 4.41 8.61 -5.14
CA PRO A 134 3.58 8.01 -6.18
C PRO A 134 4.29 6.86 -6.88
N GLY A 135 3.60 5.73 -7.06
CA GLY A 135 4.17 4.55 -7.72
C GLY A 135 5.33 3.89 -6.94
N HIS A 136 5.50 4.18 -5.64
CA HIS A 136 6.61 3.64 -4.86
C HIS A 136 6.67 2.10 -4.97
N MET A 137 5.55 1.42 -4.76
CA MET A 137 5.52 -0.04 -4.79
C MET A 137 5.80 -0.58 -6.20
N ASN A 138 5.25 0.04 -7.25
CA ASN A 138 5.47 -0.38 -8.63
C ASN A 138 6.97 -0.36 -8.98
N VAL A 139 7.70 0.68 -8.58
CA VAL A 139 9.14 0.79 -8.84
C VAL A 139 9.93 -0.29 -8.09
N LEU A 140 9.62 -0.55 -6.81
CA LEU A 140 10.32 -1.58 -6.03
C LEU A 140 10.03 -3.00 -6.53
N LEU A 141 8.80 -3.27 -6.96
CA LEU A 141 8.46 -4.56 -7.56
C LEU A 141 9.13 -4.74 -8.92
N ALA A 142 9.19 -3.68 -9.74
CA ALA A 142 9.94 -3.70 -11.00
C ALA A 142 11.45 -3.92 -10.76
N GLU A 143 12.04 -3.29 -9.74
CA GLU A 143 13.44 -3.54 -9.33
C GLU A 143 13.66 -4.99 -8.89
N ALA A 144 12.70 -5.59 -8.19
CA ALA A 144 12.73 -7.00 -7.84
C ALA A 144 12.56 -7.95 -9.03
N GLY A 145 12.19 -7.44 -10.21
CA GLY A 145 11.94 -8.22 -11.42
C GLY A 145 10.57 -8.88 -11.46
N VAL A 146 9.58 -8.30 -10.76
CA VAL A 146 8.18 -8.73 -10.79
C VAL A 146 7.55 -8.32 -12.13
N PRO A 147 6.95 -9.26 -12.88
CA PRO A 147 6.21 -8.97 -14.10
C PRO A 147 5.01 -8.04 -13.87
N TYR A 148 4.74 -7.13 -14.81
CA TYR A 148 3.65 -6.15 -14.68
C TYR A 148 2.24 -6.75 -14.83
N ASP A 149 2.11 -7.91 -15.47
CA ASP A 149 0.85 -8.63 -15.68
C ASP A 149 0.24 -9.22 -14.40
N ILE A 150 1.04 -9.33 -13.35
CA ILE A 150 0.58 -9.75 -12.02
C ILE A 150 0.46 -8.58 -11.03
N ILE A 151 0.61 -7.33 -11.50
CA ILE A 151 0.48 -6.12 -10.68
C ILE A 151 -0.80 -5.39 -11.11
N TYR A 152 -1.71 -5.23 -10.16
CA TYR A 152 -3.02 -4.63 -10.40
C TYR A 152 -3.23 -3.41 -9.51
N ASP A 153 -3.93 -2.42 -10.07
CA ASP A 153 -4.38 -1.26 -9.31
C ASP A 153 -5.63 -1.58 -8.48
N LEU A 154 -5.91 -0.74 -7.48
CA LEU A 154 -7.04 -0.91 -6.55
C LEU A 154 -8.38 -1.18 -7.25
N ASP A 155 -8.68 -0.43 -8.30
CA ASP A 155 -9.97 -0.52 -9.01
C ASP A 155 -10.09 -1.81 -9.84
N GLU A 156 -8.98 -2.45 -10.18
CA GLU A 156 -8.94 -3.66 -11.02
C GLU A 156 -9.06 -4.94 -10.19
N ILE A 157 -8.51 -4.94 -8.97
CA ILE A 157 -8.39 -6.15 -8.14
C ILE A 157 -9.41 -6.23 -7.01
N ASN A 158 -10.10 -5.14 -6.67
CA ASN A 158 -10.92 -5.09 -5.46
C ASN A 158 -12.09 -6.08 -5.44
N ASP A 159 -12.66 -6.41 -6.61
CA ASP A 159 -13.75 -7.39 -6.75
C ASP A 159 -13.26 -8.84 -6.58
N GLU A 160 -11.95 -9.09 -6.75
CA GLU A 160 -11.36 -10.42 -6.67
C GLU A 160 -11.09 -10.89 -5.24
N PHE A 161 -11.08 -9.99 -4.25
CA PHE A 161 -10.81 -10.37 -2.85
C PHE A 161 -11.84 -11.36 -2.30
N ALA A 162 -13.11 -11.27 -2.73
CA ALA A 162 -14.18 -12.16 -2.28
C ALA A 162 -14.01 -13.62 -2.73
N THR A 163 -13.13 -13.89 -3.70
CA THR A 163 -12.80 -15.25 -4.16
C THR A 163 -11.33 -15.60 -3.91
N THR A 164 -10.70 -14.93 -2.94
CA THR A 164 -9.28 -15.11 -2.63
C THR A 164 -9.13 -15.88 -1.32
N ASP A 165 -8.35 -16.96 -1.35
CA ASP A 165 -8.15 -17.82 -0.18
C ASP A 165 -7.29 -17.14 0.89
N VAL A 166 -6.22 -16.44 0.46
CA VAL A 166 -5.29 -15.74 1.35
C VAL A 166 -4.92 -14.35 0.83
N ALA A 167 -5.20 -13.32 1.62
CA ALA A 167 -4.66 -11.97 1.42
C ALA A 167 -3.44 -11.74 2.32
N LEU A 168 -2.25 -11.56 1.73
CA LEU A 168 -1.01 -11.29 2.45
C LEU A 168 -0.71 -9.79 2.47
N VAL A 169 -0.92 -9.15 3.62
CA VAL A 169 -0.62 -7.72 3.83
C VAL A 169 0.80 -7.54 4.36
N ILE A 170 1.65 -6.83 3.61
CA ILE A 170 3.08 -6.68 3.95
C ILE A 170 3.39 -5.24 4.31
N GLY A 171 3.41 -4.93 5.61
CA GLY A 171 3.79 -3.59 6.06
C GLY A 171 2.84 -2.47 5.58
N ALA A 172 1.61 -2.83 5.22
CA ALA A 172 0.50 -1.92 4.96
C ALA A 172 -0.38 -1.79 6.21
N ASN A 173 -0.98 -0.62 6.41
CA ASN A 173 -1.88 -0.38 7.53
C ASN A 173 -3.12 0.40 7.06
N ASP A 174 -2.98 1.70 6.86
CA ASP A 174 -4.11 2.60 6.54
C ASP A 174 -4.85 2.19 5.25
N VAL A 175 -4.10 1.70 4.25
CA VAL A 175 -4.60 1.30 2.92
C VAL A 175 -5.45 0.03 2.91
N VAL A 176 -5.49 -0.70 4.02
CA VAL A 176 -6.32 -1.90 4.21
C VAL A 176 -7.27 -1.75 5.40
N ASN A 177 -7.44 -0.54 5.96
CA ASN A 177 -8.20 -0.34 7.20
C ASN A 177 -9.71 -0.17 6.92
N PRO A 178 -10.57 -1.15 7.31
CA PRO A 178 -12.01 -1.12 7.02
C PRO A 178 -12.74 0.09 7.60
N ALA A 179 -12.18 0.74 8.63
CA ALA A 179 -12.72 1.96 9.21
C ALA A 179 -12.94 3.08 8.18
N ALA A 180 -12.18 3.10 7.07
CA ALA A 180 -12.40 4.03 5.97
C ALA A 180 -13.80 3.90 5.33
N ARG A 181 -14.43 2.71 5.38
CA ARG A 181 -15.77 2.47 4.82
C ARG A 181 -16.88 2.64 5.85
N THR A 182 -16.64 2.23 7.10
CA THR A 182 -17.68 2.10 8.12
C THR A 182 -17.75 3.26 9.11
N ASP A 183 -16.61 3.82 9.49
CA ASP A 183 -16.53 4.80 10.59
C ASP A 183 -16.41 6.23 10.07
N LYS A 184 -17.49 7.00 10.21
CA LYS A 184 -17.54 8.42 9.81
C LYS A 184 -16.67 9.34 10.66
N SER A 185 -16.30 8.92 11.86
CA SER A 185 -15.42 9.68 12.76
C SER A 185 -13.94 9.48 12.42
N SER A 186 -13.63 8.45 11.62
CA SER A 186 -12.26 8.11 11.24
C SER A 186 -11.64 9.19 10.34
N PRO A 187 -10.38 9.60 10.59
CA PRO A 187 -9.63 10.52 9.73
C PRO A 187 -9.44 10.03 8.28
N ILE A 188 -9.63 8.72 8.05
CA ILE A 188 -9.51 8.08 6.74
C ILE A 188 -10.89 7.75 6.12
N TYR A 189 -11.99 8.25 6.70
CA TYR A 189 -13.33 7.98 6.17
C TYR A 189 -13.48 8.41 4.70
N GLY A 190 -14.03 7.51 3.89
CA GLY A 190 -14.24 7.66 2.46
C GLY A 190 -12.97 7.51 1.60
N MET A 191 -11.81 7.21 2.20
CA MET A 191 -10.63 6.78 1.45
C MET A 191 -10.93 5.44 0.77
N PRO A 192 -10.73 5.30 -0.55
CA PRO A 192 -10.73 3.99 -1.18
C PRO A 192 -9.69 3.12 -0.49
N ILE A 193 -9.99 1.86 -0.21
CA ILE A 193 -9.07 0.91 0.42
C ILE A 193 -9.09 -0.39 -0.35
N LEU A 194 -8.08 -1.23 -0.11
CA LEU A 194 -8.09 -2.60 -0.61
C LEU A 194 -8.98 -3.46 0.30
N ASN A 195 -9.90 -4.22 -0.31
CA ASN A 195 -10.90 -5.03 0.40
C ASN A 195 -10.30 -6.34 0.96
N ALA A 196 -9.13 -6.26 1.60
CA ALA A 196 -8.42 -7.40 2.17
C ALA A 196 -9.30 -8.20 3.15
N ASP A 197 -10.20 -7.52 3.86
CA ASP A 197 -11.13 -8.13 4.81
C ASP A 197 -12.13 -9.11 4.18
N TYR A 198 -12.33 -9.07 2.86
CA TYR A 198 -13.24 -9.97 2.15
C TYR A 198 -12.59 -11.29 1.72
N ALA A 199 -11.27 -11.43 1.87
CA ALA A 199 -10.60 -12.71 1.63
C ALA A 199 -10.94 -13.73 2.73
N ASP A 200 -10.88 -15.02 2.39
CA ASP A 200 -11.18 -16.09 3.34
C ASP A 200 -10.24 -16.08 4.55
N ASN A 201 -8.97 -15.76 4.31
CA ASN A 201 -7.97 -15.54 5.34
C ASN A 201 -7.08 -14.35 5.02
N VAL A 202 -6.67 -13.63 6.06
CA VAL A 202 -5.77 -12.48 5.94
C VAL A 202 -4.56 -12.70 6.82
N ILE A 203 -3.36 -12.56 6.25
CA ILE A 203 -2.10 -12.64 6.99
C ILE A 203 -1.45 -11.27 6.96
N VAL A 204 -1.22 -10.66 8.12
CA VAL A 204 -0.62 -9.34 8.24
C VAL A 204 0.79 -9.43 8.78
N MET A 205 1.77 -9.05 7.96
CA MET A 205 3.18 -8.98 8.32
C MET A 205 3.55 -7.60 8.85
N LYS A 206 3.92 -7.52 10.14
CA LYS A 206 4.38 -6.28 10.77
C LYS A 206 5.30 -6.53 11.97
N ARG A 207 6.12 -5.55 12.34
CA ARG A 207 7.07 -5.68 13.47
C ARG A 207 6.43 -5.71 14.87
N GLY A 208 5.21 -5.22 15.03
CA GLY A 208 4.56 -5.12 16.35
C GLY A 208 3.16 -4.54 16.28
N LYS A 209 2.62 -4.01 17.38
CA LYS A 209 1.21 -3.53 17.47
C LYS A 209 1.00 -2.04 17.19
N GLY A 210 2.05 -1.34 16.74
CA GLY A 210 1.99 0.10 16.45
C GLY A 210 1.02 0.50 15.33
N THR A 211 0.64 1.78 15.35
CA THR A 211 -0.27 2.44 14.39
C THR A 211 0.46 2.85 13.10
N GLY A 212 -0.33 3.20 12.08
CA GLY A 212 0.16 3.63 10.77
C GLY A 212 0.42 5.13 10.69
N PHE A 213 0.31 5.71 9.50
CA PHE A 213 0.58 7.13 9.30
C PHE A 213 -0.51 8.02 9.92
N SER A 214 -1.77 7.59 9.80
CA SER A 214 -2.95 8.26 10.36
C SER A 214 -3.07 8.15 11.89
N GLY A 215 -2.22 7.36 12.55
CA GLY A 215 -2.22 7.23 14.01
C GLY A 215 -3.41 6.46 14.61
N ILE A 216 -4.31 5.90 13.79
CA ILE A 216 -5.45 5.11 14.25
C ILE A 216 -5.14 3.61 14.30
N GLN A 217 -5.91 2.89 15.12
CA GLN A 217 -5.93 1.43 15.10
C GLN A 217 -6.67 0.92 13.85
N ASN A 218 -6.31 -0.28 13.42
CA ASN A 218 -6.87 -0.89 12.22
C ASN A 218 -7.76 -2.06 12.60
N HIS A 219 -9.02 -1.97 12.20
CA HIS A 219 -10.06 -2.93 12.57
C HIS A 219 -9.80 -4.30 11.92
N LEU A 220 -9.12 -4.35 10.76
CA LEU A 220 -8.73 -5.59 10.09
C LEU A 220 -7.93 -6.51 11.01
N PHE A 221 -7.03 -5.96 11.83
CA PHE A 221 -6.11 -6.76 12.66
C PHE A 221 -6.81 -7.56 13.76
N PHE A 222 -8.07 -7.24 14.03
CA PHE A 222 -8.91 -7.89 15.03
C PHE A 222 -9.99 -8.77 14.38
N GLY A 223 -10.05 -8.82 13.04
CA GLY A 223 -10.99 -9.64 12.29
C GLY A 223 -10.78 -11.13 12.51
N ASP A 224 -11.87 -11.90 12.47
CA ASP A 224 -11.82 -13.33 12.78
C ASP A 224 -11.01 -14.17 11.78
N ASN A 225 -11.03 -13.75 10.51
CA ASN A 225 -10.24 -14.30 9.40
C ASN A 225 -8.80 -13.79 9.36
N THR A 226 -8.40 -12.87 10.26
CA THR A 226 -7.08 -12.24 10.23
C THR A 226 -6.11 -12.90 11.21
N ARG A 227 -4.86 -13.05 10.76
CA ARG A 227 -3.73 -13.58 11.52
C ARG A 227 -2.54 -12.64 11.41
N MET A 228 -1.83 -12.46 12.52
CA MET A 228 -0.71 -11.52 12.65
C MET A 228 0.61 -12.29 12.62
N LEU A 229 1.41 -12.08 11.58
CA LEU A 229 2.77 -12.60 11.48
C LEU A 229 3.74 -11.51 11.95
N TYR A 230 4.21 -11.62 13.19
CA TYR A 230 5.11 -10.62 13.77
C TYR A 230 6.57 -10.85 13.34
N GLY A 231 7.22 -9.77 12.92
CA GLY A 231 8.63 -9.80 12.52
C GLY A 231 9.04 -8.65 11.61
N ASP A 232 10.33 -8.60 11.31
CA ASP A 232 10.81 -7.78 10.18
C ASP A 232 10.37 -8.43 8.86
N ALA A 233 9.93 -7.62 7.90
CA ALA A 233 9.32 -8.16 6.68
C ALA A 233 10.32 -9.01 5.86
N GLN A 234 11.61 -8.67 5.87
CA GLN A 234 12.63 -9.42 5.13
C GLN A 234 12.96 -10.76 5.81
N SER A 235 13.06 -10.77 7.15
CA SER A 235 13.34 -12.00 7.89
C SER A 235 12.14 -12.95 7.86
N SER A 236 10.92 -12.44 8.05
CA SER A 236 9.69 -13.23 7.94
C SER A 236 9.50 -13.77 6.51
N ALA A 237 9.74 -12.97 5.47
CA ALA A 237 9.71 -13.46 4.08
C ALA A 237 10.74 -14.57 3.83
N SER A 238 11.95 -14.44 4.41
CA SER A 238 12.97 -15.48 4.29
C SER A 238 12.57 -16.78 4.98
N ALA A 239 11.91 -16.69 6.13
CA ALA A 239 11.36 -17.85 6.84
C ALA A 239 10.25 -18.53 6.02
N LEU A 240 9.32 -17.75 5.45
CA LEU A 240 8.27 -18.26 4.56
C LEU A 240 8.87 -19.02 3.37
N VAL A 241 9.87 -18.43 2.70
CA VAL A 241 10.58 -19.08 1.58
C VAL A 241 11.27 -20.37 2.01
N SER A 242 11.90 -20.41 3.20
CA SER A 242 12.55 -21.62 3.71
C SER A 242 11.53 -22.73 3.93
N THR A 243 10.45 -22.45 4.65
CA THR A 243 9.41 -23.44 4.93
C THR A 243 8.74 -23.92 3.63
N MET A 244 8.44 -23.02 2.69
CA MET A 244 7.86 -23.42 1.40
C MET A 244 8.77 -24.34 0.58
N LYS A 245 10.09 -24.29 0.75
CA LYS A 245 11.01 -25.22 0.08
C LYS A 245 11.09 -26.60 0.75
N GLU A 246 10.71 -26.68 2.01
CA GLU A 246 10.70 -27.92 2.79
C GLU A 246 9.38 -28.70 2.64
N LEU A 247 8.32 -28.02 2.15
CA LEU A 247 7.02 -28.61 1.76
C LEU A 247 7.07 -29.25 0.37
#